data_AF-A0A061NCM0-F1
#
_entry.id   AF-A0A061NCM0-F1
#
_cell.length_a   1.000
_cell.length_b   1.000
_cell.length_c   1.000
_cell.angle_alpha   90.00
_cell.angle_beta   90.00
_cell.angle_gamma   90.00
#
_symmetry.space_group_name_H-M   'P 1'
#
loop_
_entity.id
_entity.type
_entity.pdbx_description
1 polymer ?
#
loop_
_entity_poly.entity_id
_entity_poly.type
_entity_poly.pdbx_seq_one_letter_code
_entity_poly.pdbx_strand_id
1 'polypeptide(L)'
;MSHFENEIPWDKLQEMAVDGAGIEEVALTLPVPFLSNKVTIADTPGMDSTDPTHGKYTANQLITTDAIIYVTDYNHVRSQTNVEFLRQIQRENKPIIIVINQIDKHNESELSFSIFYHGLKDMLQRYGIHPVAIYTTTSRDESHKHNQLPLFVQQIRSWLYEGQSLIADANARMVESAVSSLRERLLADRDQVTIRMREAMKNEGYHQEDHQRYFALVKAGQEIEQQLDQEISALVHTLQQFYKQTNLFPHDTTSAANDWWQVVDGSYKFGLFAGKKKKLEVEQQYFDKMIHLMNERYESEIRFYLLQQFSKLEMPERVRDDLIQQVEQLHLPESIEWYRAFVTTGEKSNQYIYQLTKEINQAIIQDIKRSIEPIVEQLRSLYPERKRQLEQQNQQDLQPFQRLNELQQSFMEEEQTIQSQLNTVQQRLQTSAAAHYEEKIEQALTAHPDLSGVDASIVVNDSNAVFQEDARDREQIADVSSESVQVKPLFALDSLRGDLATFQDVLFEKNERNNIVAFIDRLENRPTSVVVAGAFSAGKSTFINALLQRELMPSSPHPTTASLTTVSAPSGRTDQNKFVFELRQERT
;
A
#
# COMPACT_ATOMS: atom_id res chain seq x y z
N MET A 1 -20.95 -43.18 -11.00
CA MET A 1 -19.48 -43.19 -10.84
C MET A 1 -19.01 -44.59 -11.20
N SER A 2 -18.18 -44.71 -12.22
CA SER A 2 -17.64 -45.99 -12.69
C SER A 2 -16.16 -46.05 -12.30
N HIS A 3 -15.70 -47.18 -11.77
CA HIS A 3 -14.37 -47.38 -11.20
C HIS A 3 -13.73 -48.61 -11.82
N PHE A 4 -12.48 -48.50 -12.26
CA PHE A 4 -11.72 -49.58 -12.89
C PHE A 4 -10.33 -49.67 -12.26
N GLU A 5 -9.89 -50.90 -11.96
CA GLU A 5 -8.57 -51.20 -11.38
C GLU A 5 -7.77 -52.16 -12.27
N ASN A 6 -6.48 -51.87 -12.48
CA ASN A 6 -5.47 -52.72 -13.15
C ASN A 6 -5.66 -53.03 -14.66
N GLU A 7 -6.84 -52.83 -15.25
CA GLU A 7 -7.05 -52.84 -16.72
C GLU A 7 -7.83 -51.58 -17.14
N ILE A 8 -7.19 -50.70 -17.90
CA ILE A 8 -7.81 -49.48 -18.45
C ILE A 8 -8.40 -49.81 -19.82
N PRO A 9 -9.70 -49.62 -20.07
CA PRO A 9 -10.31 -49.86 -21.38
C PRO A 9 -10.00 -48.68 -22.31
N TRP A 10 -8.77 -48.63 -22.85
CA TRP A 10 -8.27 -47.52 -23.66
C TRP A 10 -9.15 -47.17 -24.86
N ASP A 11 -9.70 -48.18 -25.54
CA ASP A 11 -10.63 -47.99 -26.66
C ASP A 11 -11.91 -47.27 -26.23
N LYS A 12 -12.45 -47.62 -25.06
CA LYS A 12 -13.61 -46.93 -24.49
C LYS A 12 -13.26 -45.51 -24.05
N LEU A 13 -12.04 -45.28 -23.59
CA LEU A 13 -11.56 -43.94 -23.21
C LEU A 13 -11.51 -43.01 -24.43
N GLN A 14 -11.07 -43.52 -25.59
CA GLN A 14 -11.09 -42.80 -26.85
C GLN A 14 -12.52 -42.56 -27.37
N GLU A 15 -13.41 -43.56 -27.30
CA GLU A 15 -14.82 -43.39 -27.67
C GLU A 15 -15.56 -42.39 -26.75
N MET A 16 -15.36 -42.48 -25.44
CA MET A 16 -16.03 -41.63 -24.45
C MET A 16 -15.56 -40.17 -24.47
N ALA A 17 -14.31 -39.91 -24.84
CA ALA A 17 -13.80 -38.55 -25.05
C ALA A 17 -14.32 -37.90 -26.34
N VAL A 18 -14.77 -38.70 -27.31
CA VAL A 18 -15.34 -38.22 -28.57
C VAL A 18 -16.87 -38.04 -28.45
N ASP A 19 -17.58 -38.93 -27.75
CA ASP A 19 -19.06 -39.02 -27.74
C ASP A 19 -19.72 -38.56 -26.41
N GLY A 20 -18.97 -37.95 -25.49
CA GLY A 20 -19.31 -37.67 -24.09
C GLY A 20 -20.41 -36.65 -23.80
N ALA A 21 -21.66 -36.97 -24.12
CA ALA A 21 -22.81 -36.32 -23.48
C ALA A 21 -22.95 -36.83 -22.02
N GLY A 22 -22.67 -35.97 -21.03
CA GLY A 22 -22.95 -36.21 -19.60
C GLY A 22 -21.78 -36.62 -18.69
N ILE A 23 -20.52 -36.47 -19.13
CA ILE A 23 -19.31 -36.75 -18.33
C ILE A 23 -18.63 -35.43 -17.94
N GLU A 24 -18.54 -35.13 -16.65
CA GLU A 24 -17.92 -33.90 -16.12
C GLU A 24 -16.39 -34.02 -15.94
N GLU A 25 -15.92 -35.20 -15.50
CA GLU A 25 -14.51 -35.43 -15.16
C GLU A 25 -14.08 -36.89 -15.40
N VAL A 26 -12.87 -37.03 -15.92
CA VAL A 26 -12.10 -38.26 -16.08
C VAL A 26 -10.88 -38.16 -15.16
N ALA A 27 -10.78 -39.00 -14.13
CA ALA A 27 -9.64 -39.00 -13.22
C ALA A 27 -8.77 -40.25 -13.40
N LEU A 28 -7.49 -40.02 -13.68
CA LEU A 28 -6.45 -41.03 -13.88
C LEU A 28 -5.48 -41.02 -12.69
N THR A 29 -5.32 -42.16 -12.03
CA THR A 29 -4.26 -42.36 -11.04
C THR A 29 -3.21 -43.30 -11.63
N LEU A 30 -2.01 -42.79 -11.86
CA LEU A 30 -0.93 -43.48 -12.56
C LEU A 30 0.35 -43.46 -11.72
N PRO A 31 1.10 -44.57 -11.63
CA PRO A 31 2.39 -44.63 -10.92
C PRO A 31 3.49 -43.94 -11.73
N VAL A 32 3.39 -42.61 -11.83
CA VAL A 32 4.27 -41.76 -12.62
C VAL A 32 5.35 -41.17 -11.70
N PRO A 33 6.65 -41.45 -11.93
CA PRO A 33 7.70 -41.17 -10.96
C PRO A 33 7.94 -39.68 -10.69
N PHE A 34 7.65 -38.85 -11.69
CA PHE A 34 7.80 -37.41 -11.60
C PHE A 34 6.58 -36.71 -11.00
N LEU A 35 5.47 -37.42 -10.75
CA LEU A 35 4.33 -36.89 -10.01
C LEU A 35 4.49 -37.28 -8.54
N SER A 36 4.82 -36.30 -7.69
CA SER A 36 4.80 -36.52 -6.25
C SER A 36 3.36 -36.78 -5.76
N ASN A 37 3.20 -37.46 -4.62
CA ASN A 37 1.90 -37.93 -4.06
C ASN A 37 0.87 -36.82 -3.76
N LYS A 38 1.18 -35.56 -4.07
CA LYS A 38 0.34 -34.38 -3.89
C LYS A 38 0.36 -33.46 -5.09
N VAL A 39 0.64 -33.95 -6.31
CA VAL A 39 0.59 -33.16 -7.54
C VAL A 39 -0.40 -33.77 -8.52
N THR A 40 -1.21 -32.92 -9.15
CA THR A 40 -2.22 -33.30 -10.16
C THR A 40 -2.02 -32.43 -11.40
N ILE A 41 -2.03 -33.06 -12.58
CA ILE A 41 -2.10 -32.37 -13.86
C ILE A 41 -3.55 -32.40 -14.32
N ALA A 42 -4.11 -31.28 -14.74
CA ALA A 42 -5.43 -31.27 -15.38
C ALA A 42 -5.38 -30.75 -16.83
N ASP A 43 -5.99 -31.47 -17.76
CA ASP A 43 -6.28 -31.02 -19.14
C ASP A 43 -7.67 -30.38 -19.16
N THR A 44 -7.72 -29.09 -19.49
CA THR A 44 -8.99 -28.35 -19.60
C THR A 44 -9.53 -28.38 -21.04
N PRO A 45 -10.86 -28.45 -21.23
CA PRO A 45 -11.47 -28.26 -22.54
C PRO A 45 -11.04 -26.94 -23.19
N GLY A 46 -11.01 -26.90 -24.53
CA GLY A 46 -10.57 -25.73 -25.31
C GLY A 46 -11.31 -24.44 -24.92
N MET A 47 -10.55 -23.40 -24.59
CA MET A 47 -11.08 -22.16 -24.01
C MET A 47 -11.81 -21.25 -25.00
N ASP A 48 -11.69 -21.53 -26.30
CA ASP A 48 -12.31 -20.75 -27.40
C ASP A 48 -13.73 -21.21 -27.75
N SER A 49 -14.31 -22.07 -26.90
CA SER A 49 -15.70 -22.48 -27.04
C SER A 49 -16.62 -21.26 -26.95
N THR A 50 -17.43 -21.04 -27.99
CA THR A 50 -18.47 -19.99 -28.02
C THR A 50 -19.66 -20.29 -27.10
N ASP A 51 -19.59 -21.36 -26.31
CA ASP A 51 -20.63 -21.78 -25.39
C ASP A 51 -20.43 -21.12 -23.99
N PRO A 52 -21.35 -20.25 -23.54
CA PRO A 52 -21.26 -19.56 -22.26
C PRO A 52 -21.31 -20.48 -21.03
N THR A 53 -21.77 -21.72 -21.16
CA THR A 53 -21.72 -22.72 -20.08
C THR A 53 -20.30 -23.27 -19.85
N HIS A 54 -19.46 -23.32 -20.89
CA HIS A 54 -18.06 -23.78 -20.78
C HIS A 54 -17.13 -22.75 -20.13
N GLY A 55 -17.34 -21.45 -20.35
CA GLY A 55 -16.52 -20.38 -19.75
C GLY A 55 -16.56 -20.32 -18.21
N LYS A 56 -17.70 -20.67 -17.59
CA LYS A 56 -17.85 -20.67 -16.12
C LYS A 56 -17.12 -21.85 -15.45
N TYR A 57 -17.11 -23.02 -16.10
CA TYR A 57 -16.43 -24.21 -15.59
C TYR A 57 -14.90 -24.02 -15.59
N THR A 58 -14.37 -23.50 -16.70
CA THR A 58 -12.94 -23.19 -16.83
C THR A 58 -12.50 -22.08 -15.88
N ALA A 59 -13.33 -21.04 -15.65
CA ALA A 59 -13.00 -19.98 -14.69
C ALA A 59 -12.91 -20.50 -13.24
N ASN A 60 -13.83 -21.38 -12.82
CA ASN A 60 -13.81 -21.95 -11.46
C ASN A 60 -12.60 -22.86 -11.21
N GLN A 61 -12.17 -23.62 -12.22
CA GLN A 61 -10.95 -24.43 -12.16
C GLN A 61 -9.69 -23.56 -12.22
N LEU A 62 -9.76 -22.50 -13.03
CA LEU A 62 -8.95 -21.29 -13.00
C LEU A 62 -8.51 -20.97 -11.57
N ILE A 63 -9.50 -20.58 -10.76
CA ILE A 63 -9.38 -20.05 -9.40
C ILE A 63 -8.60 -20.98 -8.47
N THR A 64 -8.81 -22.30 -8.54
CA THR A 64 -8.21 -23.28 -7.63
C THR A 64 -6.87 -23.87 -8.11
N THR A 65 -6.27 -23.31 -9.15
CA THR A 65 -5.01 -23.81 -9.73
C THR A 65 -3.78 -23.12 -9.14
N ASP A 66 -2.71 -23.89 -8.90
CA ASP A 66 -1.44 -23.39 -8.35
C ASP A 66 -0.56 -22.72 -9.41
N ALA A 67 -0.59 -23.24 -10.64
CA ALA A 67 0.17 -22.75 -11.78
C ALA A 67 -0.44 -23.21 -13.11
N ILE A 68 -0.26 -22.42 -14.16
CA ILE A 68 -0.87 -22.66 -15.48
C ILE A 68 0.21 -22.87 -16.54
N ILE A 69 0.10 -23.96 -17.29
CA ILE A 69 0.82 -24.19 -18.53
C ILE A 69 -0.12 -23.78 -19.67
N TYR A 70 0.14 -22.64 -20.31
CA TYR A 70 -0.66 -22.11 -21.39
C TYR A 70 -0.10 -22.51 -22.75
N VAL A 71 -0.83 -23.32 -23.52
CA VAL A 71 -0.44 -23.82 -24.84
C VAL A 71 -1.18 -23.06 -25.94
N THR A 72 -0.43 -22.47 -26.88
CA THR A 72 -0.96 -21.79 -28.07
C THR A 72 -0.11 -22.13 -29.28
N ASP A 73 -0.68 -22.16 -30.48
CA ASP A 73 0.13 -22.34 -31.69
C ASP A 73 0.86 -21.04 -32.11
N TYR A 74 1.89 -21.21 -32.95
CA TYR A 74 2.73 -20.13 -33.49
C TYR A 74 1.96 -19.01 -34.19
N ASN A 75 0.89 -19.32 -34.93
CA ASN A 75 0.16 -18.32 -35.72
C ASN A 75 -0.76 -17.47 -34.82
N HIS A 76 -1.32 -18.07 -33.77
CA HIS A 76 -2.32 -17.43 -32.92
C HIS A 76 -1.77 -16.91 -31.58
N VAL A 77 -0.49 -17.10 -31.27
CA VAL A 77 0.16 -16.61 -30.03
C VAL A 77 0.01 -15.10 -29.80
N ARG A 78 -0.18 -14.29 -30.85
CA ARG A 78 -0.39 -12.83 -30.78
C ARG A 78 -1.86 -12.40 -30.91
N SER A 79 -2.82 -13.33 -30.87
CA SER A 79 -4.24 -13.00 -30.99
C SER A 79 -4.74 -12.21 -29.77
N GLN A 80 -5.70 -11.32 -29.99
CA GLN A 80 -6.28 -10.50 -28.92
C GLN A 80 -6.96 -11.37 -27.85
N THR A 81 -7.68 -12.42 -28.25
CA THR A 81 -8.33 -13.37 -27.35
C THR A 81 -7.32 -14.04 -26.40
N ASN A 82 -6.18 -14.52 -26.92
CA ASN A 82 -5.14 -15.13 -26.09
C ASN A 82 -4.53 -14.13 -25.10
N VAL A 83 -4.29 -12.90 -25.56
CA VAL A 83 -3.74 -11.83 -24.71
C VAL A 83 -4.71 -11.47 -23.59
N GLU A 84 -6.00 -11.30 -23.89
CA GLU A 84 -7.02 -10.98 -22.90
C GLU A 84 -7.15 -12.09 -21.85
N PHE A 85 -7.09 -13.35 -22.28
CA PHE A 85 -7.10 -14.49 -21.37
C PHE A 85 -5.87 -14.52 -20.44
N LEU A 86 -4.66 -14.36 -21.00
CA LEU A 86 -3.43 -14.31 -20.21
C LEU A 86 -3.45 -13.14 -19.20
N ARG A 87 -4.01 -11.99 -19.57
CA ARG A 87 -4.20 -10.85 -18.66
C ARG A 87 -5.15 -11.17 -17.52
N GLN A 88 -6.22 -11.93 -17.79
CA GLN A 88 -7.15 -12.37 -16.74
C GLN A 88 -6.42 -13.25 -15.71
N ILE A 89 -5.62 -14.22 -16.15
CA ILE A 89 -4.83 -15.07 -15.25
C ILE A 89 -3.81 -14.25 -14.45
N GLN A 90 -3.09 -13.35 -15.11
CA GLN A 90 -2.07 -12.53 -14.46
C GLN A 90 -2.66 -11.64 -13.35
N ARG A 91 -3.91 -11.15 -13.50
CA ARG A 91 -4.62 -10.41 -12.44
C ARG A 91 -4.85 -11.23 -11.18
N GLU A 92 -4.94 -12.56 -11.31
CA GLU A 92 -5.03 -13.48 -10.16
C GLU A 92 -3.66 -13.82 -9.55
N ASN A 93 -2.59 -13.19 -10.07
CA ASN A 93 -1.20 -13.33 -9.65
C ASN A 93 -0.68 -14.77 -9.74
N LYS A 94 -1.12 -15.52 -10.76
CA LYS A 94 -0.77 -16.93 -10.99
C LYS A 94 0.46 -17.06 -11.87
N PRO A 95 1.41 -17.95 -11.54
CA PRO A 95 2.55 -18.21 -12.41
C PRO A 95 2.07 -18.90 -13.69
N ILE A 96 2.57 -18.42 -14.82
CA ILE A 96 2.23 -18.92 -16.15
C ILE A 96 3.49 -19.39 -16.86
N ILE A 97 3.46 -20.59 -17.40
CA ILE A 97 4.44 -21.08 -18.38
C ILE A 97 3.76 -21.06 -19.74
N ILE A 98 4.34 -20.40 -20.75
CA ILE A 98 3.77 -20.32 -22.09
C ILE A 98 4.47 -21.33 -23.01
N VAL A 99 3.70 -22.10 -23.75
CA VAL A 99 4.18 -23.06 -24.75
C VAL A 99 3.65 -22.64 -26.12
N ILE A 100 4.56 -22.27 -27.00
CA ILE A 100 4.28 -21.92 -28.39
C ILE A 100 4.49 -23.16 -29.25
N ASN A 101 3.40 -23.85 -29.53
CA ASN A 101 3.42 -25.08 -30.31
C ASN A 101 3.45 -24.81 -31.82
N GLN A 102 3.77 -25.84 -32.61
CA GLN A 102 3.83 -25.81 -34.08
C GLN A 102 4.87 -24.80 -34.60
N ILE A 103 6.04 -24.72 -33.96
CA ILE A 103 7.11 -23.81 -34.37
C ILE A 103 7.70 -24.13 -35.76
N ASP A 104 7.43 -25.33 -36.29
CA ASP A 104 7.74 -25.72 -37.67
C ASP A 104 7.05 -24.82 -38.72
N LYS A 105 6.04 -24.05 -38.33
CA LYS A 105 5.39 -23.04 -39.18
C LYS A 105 6.21 -21.74 -39.29
N HIS A 106 7.24 -21.55 -38.49
CA HIS A 106 8.07 -20.35 -38.53
C HIS A 106 8.93 -20.31 -39.80
N ASN A 107 8.94 -19.17 -40.49
CA ASN A 107 9.75 -18.95 -41.68
C ASN A 107 10.86 -17.91 -41.41
N GLU A 108 12.09 -18.40 -41.20
CA GLU A 108 13.27 -17.57 -40.91
C GLU A 108 13.57 -16.55 -42.03
N SER A 109 13.14 -16.84 -43.27
CA SER A 109 13.36 -15.93 -44.41
C SER A 109 12.42 -14.72 -44.43
N GLU A 110 11.25 -14.83 -43.80
CA GLU A 110 10.29 -13.72 -43.67
C GLU A 110 10.53 -12.89 -42.41
N LEU A 111 10.83 -13.57 -41.30
CA LEU A 111 11.06 -12.96 -40.01
C LEU A 111 12.03 -13.84 -39.23
N SER A 112 13.19 -13.31 -38.82
CA SER A 112 14.09 -14.10 -37.97
C SER A 112 13.42 -14.48 -36.65
N PHE A 113 13.73 -15.67 -36.13
CA PHE A 113 13.20 -16.13 -34.84
C PHE A 113 13.47 -15.14 -33.71
N SER A 114 14.64 -14.49 -33.73
CA SER A 114 15.03 -13.51 -32.71
C SER A 114 14.08 -12.31 -32.66
N ILE A 115 13.66 -11.77 -33.81
CA ILE A 115 12.73 -10.64 -33.88
C ILE A 115 11.32 -11.10 -33.48
N PHE A 116 10.90 -12.30 -33.92
CA PHE A 116 9.64 -12.88 -33.48
C PHE A 116 9.57 -13.00 -31.95
N TYR A 117 10.60 -13.58 -31.33
CA TYR A 117 10.64 -13.87 -29.92
C TYR A 117 10.73 -12.59 -29.05
N HIS A 118 11.56 -11.61 -29.43
CA HIS A 118 11.61 -10.32 -28.74
C HIS A 118 10.29 -9.56 -28.88
N GLY A 119 9.70 -9.53 -30.08
CA GLY A 119 8.40 -8.89 -30.29
C GLY A 119 7.26 -9.54 -29.50
N LEU A 120 7.35 -10.85 -29.22
CA LEU A 120 6.42 -11.53 -28.32
C LEU A 120 6.64 -11.08 -26.86
N LYS A 121 7.88 -11.05 -26.37
CA LYS A 121 8.21 -10.58 -25.03
C LYS A 121 7.75 -9.14 -24.80
N ASP A 122 8.01 -8.25 -25.75
CA ASP A 122 7.56 -6.85 -25.70
C ASP A 122 6.03 -6.75 -25.64
N MET A 123 5.32 -7.60 -26.40
CA MET A 123 3.86 -7.65 -26.38
C MET A 123 3.36 -8.07 -24.99
N LEU A 124 3.87 -9.16 -24.43
CA LEU A 124 3.49 -9.65 -23.11
C LEU A 124 3.77 -8.59 -22.03
N GLN A 125 4.95 -7.96 -22.07
CA GLN A 125 5.34 -6.91 -21.13
C GLN A 125 4.41 -5.69 -21.21
N ARG A 126 4.04 -5.22 -22.41
CA ARG A 126 3.10 -4.11 -22.58
C ARG A 126 1.73 -4.39 -21.96
N TYR A 127 1.30 -5.65 -21.96
CA TYR A 127 0.05 -6.07 -21.34
C TYR A 127 0.18 -6.45 -19.86
N GLY A 128 1.38 -6.33 -19.29
CA GLY A 128 1.69 -6.66 -17.90
C GLY A 128 1.74 -8.16 -17.62
N ILE A 129 1.91 -9.00 -18.64
CA ILE A 129 1.99 -10.46 -18.51
C ILE A 129 3.45 -10.84 -18.30
N HIS A 130 3.72 -11.58 -17.22
CA HIS A 130 5.07 -11.96 -16.81
C HIS A 130 5.15 -13.48 -16.68
N PRO A 131 5.39 -14.22 -17.78
CA PRO A 131 5.49 -15.67 -17.72
C PRO A 131 6.81 -16.08 -17.05
N VAL A 132 6.76 -17.15 -16.25
CA VAL A 132 7.92 -17.79 -15.62
C VAL A 132 8.86 -18.35 -16.70
N ALA A 133 8.30 -18.95 -17.74
CA ALA A 133 9.06 -19.48 -18.87
C ALA A 133 8.24 -19.43 -20.17
N ILE A 134 8.95 -19.39 -21.29
CA ILE A 134 8.37 -19.49 -22.64
C ILE A 134 9.14 -20.56 -23.41
N TYR A 135 8.43 -21.59 -23.88
CA TYR A 135 8.97 -22.67 -24.70
C TYR A 135 8.41 -22.63 -26.11
N THR A 136 9.22 -23.00 -27.11
CA THR A 136 8.75 -23.26 -28.47
C THR A 136 8.84 -24.74 -28.79
N THR A 137 7.75 -25.35 -29.26
CA THR A 137 7.68 -26.82 -29.45
C THR A 137 7.16 -27.18 -30.84
N THR A 138 7.56 -28.34 -31.33
CA THR A 138 6.88 -29.01 -32.44
C THR A 138 6.95 -30.52 -32.24
N SER A 139 5.86 -31.21 -32.61
CA SER A 139 5.78 -32.67 -32.66
C SER A 139 5.95 -33.22 -34.08
N ARG A 140 6.13 -32.34 -35.08
CA ARG A 140 6.25 -32.73 -36.51
C ARG A 140 7.69 -32.87 -36.96
N ASP A 141 8.56 -32.01 -36.46
CA ASP A 141 9.99 -31.99 -36.79
C ASP A 141 10.82 -31.93 -35.51
N GLU A 142 11.21 -33.10 -35.03
CA GLU A 142 12.06 -33.23 -33.84
C GLU A 142 13.41 -32.54 -34.01
N SER A 143 13.92 -32.45 -35.24
CA SER A 143 15.21 -31.86 -35.57
C SER A 143 15.16 -30.33 -35.77
N HIS A 144 13.97 -29.73 -35.69
CA HIS A 144 13.78 -28.31 -35.90
C HIS A 144 14.62 -27.50 -34.90
N LYS A 145 15.40 -26.54 -35.41
CA LYS A 145 16.37 -25.73 -34.65
C LYS A 145 15.78 -25.05 -33.41
N HIS A 146 14.51 -24.68 -33.48
CA HIS A 146 13.79 -23.98 -32.40
C HIS A 146 12.87 -24.91 -31.59
N ASN A 147 12.96 -26.24 -31.75
CA ASN A 147 12.20 -27.18 -30.96
C ASN A 147 12.82 -27.35 -29.57
N GLN A 148 12.10 -26.93 -28.54
CA GLN A 148 12.47 -27.03 -27.14
C GLN A 148 11.65 -28.10 -26.41
N LEU A 149 10.88 -28.93 -27.13
CA LEU A 149 10.05 -29.98 -26.52
C LEU A 149 10.83 -30.91 -25.57
N PRO A 150 12.05 -31.39 -25.88
CA PRO A 150 12.82 -32.23 -24.95
C PRO A 150 13.19 -31.50 -23.65
N LEU A 151 13.66 -30.25 -23.77
CA LEU A 151 14.01 -29.40 -22.63
C LEU A 151 12.76 -29.12 -21.77
N PHE A 152 11.66 -28.77 -22.41
CA PHE A 152 10.39 -28.50 -21.74
C PHE A 152 9.89 -29.71 -20.94
N VAL A 153 9.85 -30.90 -21.54
CA VAL A 153 9.46 -32.14 -20.86
C VAL A 153 10.37 -32.40 -19.66
N GLN A 154 11.68 -32.25 -19.82
CA GLN A 154 12.63 -32.42 -18.72
C GLN A 154 12.33 -31.46 -17.56
N GLN A 155 12.20 -30.16 -17.84
CA GLN A 155 12.04 -29.13 -16.81
C GLN A 155 10.67 -29.23 -16.10
N ILE A 156 9.60 -29.52 -16.83
CA ILE A 156 8.28 -29.72 -16.22
C ILE A 156 8.25 -30.96 -15.33
N ARG A 157 8.90 -32.06 -15.74
CA ARG A 157 9.04 -33.25 -14.87
C ARG A 157 9.79 -32.92 -13.58
N SER A 158 10.89 -32.17 -13.66
CA SER A 158 11.62 -31.71 -12.47
C SER A 158 10.73 -30.86 -11.55
N TRP A 159 9.97 -29.93 -12.11
CA TRP A 159 9.06 -29.07 -11.33
C TRP A 159 7.92 -29.86 -10.67
N LEU A 160 7.29 -30.79 -11.39
CA LEU A 160 6.23 -31.63 -10.84
C LEU A 160 6.72 -32.58 -9.74
N TYR A 161 7.98 -33.02 -9.85
CA TYR A 161 8.64 -33.84 -8.82
C TYR A 161 8.85 -33.03 -7.54
N GLU A 162 9.40 -31.83 -7.66
CA GLU A 162 9.63 -30.89 -6.54
C GLU A 162 8.34 -30.22 -6.04
N GLY A 163 7.21 -30.37 -6.75
CA GLY A 163 5.95 -29.66 -6.48
C GLY A 163 5.43 -29.82 -5.05
N GLN A 164 5.73 -30.93 -4.37
CA GLN A 164 5.38 -31.13 -2.96
C GLN A 164 6.12 -30.17 -2.01
N SER A 165 7.32 -29.70 -2.35
CA SER A 165 8.05 -28.71 -1.56
C SER A 165 7.46 -27.30 -1.70
N LEU A 166 6.75 -27.05 -2.80
CA LEU A 166 6.22 -25.75 -3.20
C LEU A 166 4.79 -25.47 -2.68
N ILE A 167 4.11 -26.48 -2.11
CA ILE A 167 2.70 -26.37 -1.65
C ILE A 167 2.51 -25.25 -0.64
N ALA A 168 3.43 -25.11 0.32
CA ALA A 168 3.32 -24.10 1.36
C ALA A 168 3.40 -22.68 0.78
N ASP A 169 4.28 -22.47 -0.19
CA ASP A 169 4.44 -21.19 -0.88
C ASP A 169 3.24 -20.90 -1.80
N ALA A 170 2.73 -21.91 -2.49
CA ALA A 170 1.54 -21.80 -3.34
C ALA A 170 0.30 -21.38 -2.51
N ASN A 171 0.10 -22.02 -1.35
CA ASN A 171 -0.97 -21.67 -0.42
C ASN A 171 -0.83 -20.24 0.11
N ALA A 172 0.38 -19.82 0.52
CA ALA A 172 0.64 -18.46 0.98
C ALA A 172 0.29 -17.41 -0.10
N ARG A 173 0.70 -17.66 -1.36
CA ARG A 173 0.36 -16.80 -2.50
C ARG A 173 -1.15 -16.72 -2.75
N MET A 174 -1.87 -17.84 -2.68
CA MET A 174 -3.31 -17.85 -2.88
C MET A 174 -4.05 -17.03 -1.83
N VAL A 175 -3.61 -17.10 -0.57
CA VAL A 175 -4.12 -16.27 0.51
C VAL A 175 -3.84 -14.79 0.25
N GLU A 176 -2.62 -14.45 -0.15
CA GLU A 176 -2.26 -13.07 -0.50
C GLU A 176 -3.09 -12.52 -1.67
N SER A 177 -3.34 -13.32 -2.71
CA SER A 177 -4.18 -12.95 -3.85
C SER A 177 -5.64 -12.72 -3.41
N ALA A 178 -6.17 -13.57 -2.52
CA ALA A 178 -7.51 -13.39 -1.97
C ALA A 178 -7.63 -12.13 -1.10
N VAL A 179 -6.63 -11.87 -0.24
CA VAL A 179 -6.55 -10.67 0.62
C VAL A 179 -6.39 -9.39 -0.23
N SER A 180 -5.58 -9.43 -1.29
CA SER A 180 -5.42 -8.32 -2.22
C SER A 180 -6.73 -8.02 -2.96
N SER A 181 -7.44 -9.06 -3.41
CA SER A 181 -8.75 -8.91 -4.06
C SER A 181 -9.82 -8.35 -3.12
N LEU A 182 -9.73 -8.65 -1.82
CA LEU A 182 -10.58 -8.02 -0.80
C LEU A 182 -10.23 -6.54 -0.62
N ARG A 183 -8.95 -6.19 -0.59
CA ARG A 183 -8.50 -4.78 -0.50
C ARG A 183 -9.08 -3.94 -1.63
N GLU A 184 -9.00 -4.43 -2.87
CA GLU A 184 -9.55 -3.71 -4.04
C GLU A 184 -11.06 -3.50 -3.94
N ARG A 185 -11.80 -4.49 -3.41
CA ARG A 185 -13.24 -4.36 -3.15
C ARG A 185 -13.54 -3.31 -2.08
N LEU A 186 -12.83 -3.34 -0.95
CA LEU A 186 -13.00 -2.34 0.11
C LEU A 186 -12.68 -0.92 -0.36
N LEU A 187 -11.68 -0.77 -1.24
CA LEU A 187 -11.39 0.52 -1.89
C LEU A 187 -12.57 0.96 -2.77
N ALA A 188 -13.14 0.05 -3.55
CA ALA A 188 -14.32 0.34 -4.37
C ALA A 188 -15.55 0.71 -3.50
N ASP A 189 -15.77 0.03 -2.37
CA ASP A 189 -16.86 0.34 -1.44
C ASP A 189 -16.68 1.72 -0.81
N ARG A 190 -15.45 2.09 -0.42
CA ARG A 190 -15.13 3.45 0.07
C ARG A 190 -15.44 4.50 -1.00
N ASP A 191 -15.09 4.23 -2.24
CA ASP A 191 -15.39 5.13 -3.35
C ASP A 191 -16.92 5.24 -3.58
N GLN A 192 -17.68 4.15 -3.38
CA GLN A 192 -19.15 4.18 -3.41
C GLN A 192 -19.76 5.01 -2.28
N VAL A 193 -19.20 4.96 -1.05
CA VAL A 193 -19.60 5.85 0.05
C VAL A 193 -19.43 7.31 -0.36
N THR A 194 -18.28 7.64 -0.97
CA THR A 194 -18.00 9.02 -1.45
C THR A 194 -19.01 9.47 -2.52
N ILE A 195 -19.38 8.58 -3.44
CA ILE A 195 -20.38 8.87 -4.48
C ILE A 195 -21.75 9.10 -3.84
N ARG A 196 -22.22 8.19 -2.97
CA ARG A 196 -23.51 8.31 -2.27
C ARG A 196 -23.59 9.57 -1.42
N MET A 197 -22.52 9.93 -0.72
CA MET A 197 -22.43 11.17 0.05
C MET A 197 -22.61 12.39 -0.85
N ARG A 198 -21.91 12.44 -1.99
CA ARG A 198 -22.04 13.55 -2.96
C ARG A 198 -23.45 13.65 -3.53
N GLU A 199 -24.08 12.53 -3.83
CA GLU A 199 -25.48 12.49 -4.30
C GLU A 199 -26.46 12.95 -3.22
N ALA A 200 -26.30 12.49 -1.99
CA ALA A 200 -27.12 12.92 -0.85
C ALA A 200 -27.00 14.43 -0.61
N MET A 201 -25.78 14.98 -0.66
CA MET A 201 -25.55 16.43 -0.56
C MET A 201 -26.26 17.20 -1.67
N LYS A 202 -26.16 16.73 -2.92
CA LYS A 202 -26.81 17.35 -4.08
C LYS A 202 -28.34 17.34 -3.95
N ASN A 203 -28.91 16.25 -3.45
CA ASN A 203 -30.36 16.13 -3.22
C ASN A 203 -30.87 17.12 -2.16
N GLU A 204 -30.01 17.50 -1.22
CA GLU A 204 -30.27 18.47 -0.15
C GLU A 204 -29.91 19.91 -0.58
N GLY A 205 -29.55 20.11 -1.85
CA GLY A 205 -29.28 21.43 -2.43
C GLY A 205 -27.86 21.95 -2.20
N TYR A 206 -26.96 21.15 -1.64
CA TYR A 206 -25.56 21.55 -1.43
C TYR A 206 -24.70 21.29 -2.66
N HIS A 207 -23.79 22.23 -2.92
CA HIS A 207 -22.79 22.15 -3.97
C HIS A 207 -21.38 21.91 -3.41
N GLN A 208 -20.40 21.71 -4.29
CA GLN A 208 -19.01 21.47 -3.89
C GLN A 208 -18.42 22.65 -3.09
N GLU A 209 -18.81 23.88 -3.43
CA GLU A 209 -18.38 25.09 -2.72
C GLU A 209 -18.89 25.13 -1.28
N ASP A 210 -20.13 24.67 -1.05
CA ASP A 210 -20.71 24.58 0.29
C ASP A 210 -19.94 23.61 1.18
N HIS A 211 -19.50 22.48 0.61
CA HIS A 211 -18.67 21.51 1.32
C HIS A 211 -17.30 22.07 1.67
N GLN A 212 -16.66 22.79 0.75
CA GLN A 212 -15.38 23.45 1.02
C GLN A 212 -15.52 24.51 2.11
N ARG A 213 -16.61 25.29 2.06
CA ARG A 213 -16.91 26.31 3.06
C ARG A 213 -17.19 25.72 4.43
N TYR A 214 -18.03 24.68 4.50
CA TYR A 214 -18.29 23.94 5.74
C TYR A 214 -16.99 23.38 6.33
N PHE A 215 -16.16 22.70 5.53
CA PHE A 215 -14.88 22.15 6.01
C PHE A 215 -13.94 23.24 6.52
N ALA A 216 -13.88 24.39 5.83
CA ALA A 216 -13.10 25.54 6.28
C ALA A 216 -13.60 26.10 7.62
N LEU A 217 -14.92 26.17 7.84
CA LEU A 217 -15.51 26.62 9.11
C LEU A 217 -15.29 25.62 10.26
N VAL A 218 -15.44 24.31 10.00
CA VAL A 218 -15.14 23.28 11.01
C VAL A 218 -13.68 23.36 11.42
N LYS A 219 -12.76 23.48 10.46
CA LYS A 219 -11.34 23.64 10.72
C LYS A 219 -11.03 24.92 11.49
N ALA A 220 -11.58 26.06 11.05
CA ALA A 220 -11.40 27.34 11.72
C ALA A 220 -11.84 27.25 13.19
N GLY A 221 -12.99 26.62 13.47
CA GLY A 221 -13.49 26.39 14.82
C GLY A 221 -12.56 25.56 15.72
N GLN A 222 -11.94 24.51 15.18
CA GLN A 222 -10.98 23.66 15.91
C GLN A 222 -9.66 24.39 16.21
N GLU A 223 -9.29 25.36 15.38
CA GLU A 223 -8.01 26.06 15.47
C GLU A 223 -8.07 27.38 16.26
N ILE A 224 -9.26 27.86 16.67
CA ILE A 224 -9.45 29.17 17.35
C ILE A 224 -8.48 29.34 18.55
N GLU A 225 -8.43 28.35 19.44
CA GLU A 225 -7.59 28.42 20.64
C GLU A 225 -6.10 28.47 20.29
N GLN A 226 -5.68 27.60 19.37
CA GLN A 226 -4.30 27.56 18.91
C GLN A 226 -3.89 28.86 18.22
N GLN A 227 -4.79 29.47 17.42
CA GLN A 227 -4.53 30.73 16.72
C GLN A 227 -4.34 31.89 17.71
N LEU A 228 -5.20 31.99 18.73
CA LEU A 228 -5.07 33.02 19.76
C LEU A 228 -3.75 32.86 20.52
N ASP A 229 -3.43 31.66 21.00
CA ASP A 229 -2.17 31.41 21.71
C ASP A 229 -0.93 31.75 20.85
N GLN A 230 -1.00 31.46 19.54
CA GLN A 230 0.05 31.82 18.58
C GLN A 230 0.18 33.32 18.40
N GLU A 231 -0.92 34.08 18.37
CA GLU A 231 -0.89 35.55 18.21
C GLU A 231 -0.13 36.23 19.37
N ILE A 232 -0.45 35.89 20.63
CA ILE A 232 0.28 36.42 21.80
C ILE A 232 1.73 35.97 21.80
N SER A 233 1.96 34.68 21.55
CA SER A 233 3.32 34.14 21.55
C SER A 233 4.19 34.81 20.49
N ALA A 234 3.60 35.08 19.31
CA ALA A 234 4.26 35.81 18.23
C ALA A 234 4.55 37.27 18.60
N LEU A 235 3.59 37.98 19.23
CA LEU A 235 3.82 39.33 19.73
C LEU A 235 4.97 39.36 20.75
N VAL A 236 4.89 38.51 21.78
CA VAL A 236 5.90 38.43 22.84
C VAL A 236 7.28 38.11 22.26
N HIS A 237 7.36 37.13 21.36
CA HIS A 237 8.62 36.79 20.71
C HIS A 237 9.16 37.96 19.87
N THR A 238 8.30 38.64 19.11
CA THR A 238 8.65 39.80 18.29
C THR A 238 9.22 40.94 19.14
N LEU A 239 8.55 41.26 20.25
CA LEU A 239 9.02 42.24 21.23
C LEU A 239 10.36 41.83 21.86
N GLN A 240 10.52 40.56 22.22
CA GLN A 240 11.79 40.04 22.77
C GLN A 240 12.97 40.19 21.79
N GLN A 241 12.76 39.94 20.50
CA GLN A 241 13.79 40.14 19.48
C GLN A 241 14.10 41.62 19.28
N PHE A 242 13.05 42.46 19.23
CA PHE A 242 13.20 43.91 19.15
C PHE A 242 14.06 44.44 20.30
N TYR A 243 13.72 44.12 21.55
CA TYR A 243 14.47 44.55 22.73
C TYR A 243 15.95 44.13 22.74
N LYS A 244 16.30 42.99 22.12
CA LYS A 244 17.71 42.54 22.01
C LYS A 244 18.51 43.37 21.02
N GLN A 245 17.85 43.96 20.02
CA GLN A 245 18.48 44.70 18.92
C GLN A 245 18.45 46.21 19.14
N THR A 246 17.59 46.71 20.03
CA THR A 246 17.46 48.15 20.32
C THR A 246 18.72 48.72 20.98
N ASN A 247 19.25 49.80 20.41
CA ASN A 247 20.35 50.57 20.97
C ASN A 247 20.06 52.07 20.93
N LEU A 248 19.85 52.67 22.11
CA LEU A 248 19.67 54.12 22.28
C LEU A 248 20.98 54.92 22.19
N PHE A 249 22.13 54.25 22.24
CA PHE A 249 23.45 54.88 22.23
C PHE A 249 24.29 54.52 20.98
N PRO A 250 23.90 55.00 19.79
CA PRO A 250 24.81 55.05 18.63
C PRO A 250 25.80 56.20 18.78
N HIS A 251 26.59 56.49 17.73
CA HIS A 251 27.79 57.35 17.82
C HIS A 251 27.52 58.76 18.37
N ASP A 252 26.45 59.42 17.92
CA ASP A 252 26.03 60.76 18.35
C ASP A 252 25.59 60.79 19.82
N THR A 253 24.69 59.89 20.22
CA THR A 253 24.22 59.80 21.62
C THR A 253 25.34 59.34 22.56
N THR A 254 26.21 58.43 22.10
CA THR A 254 27.40 58.00 22.86
C THR A 254 28.38 59.17 23.06
N SER A 255 28.56 60.00 22.04
CA SER A 255 29.38 61.21 22.14
C SER A 255 28.79 62.21 23.14
N ALA A 256 27.47 62.44 23.10
CA ALA A 256 26.78 63.28 24.08
C ALA A 256 26.85 62.72 25.52
N ALA A 257 26.73 61.39 25.67
CA ALA A 257 26.90 60.71 26.95
C ALA A 257 28.33 60.85 27.48
N ASN A 258 29.33 60.81 26.60
CA ASN A 258 30.74 61.04 26.95
C ASN A 258 30.96 62.48 27.44
N ASP A 259 30.41 63.47 26.75
CA ASP A 259 30.49 64.88 27.17
C ASP A 259 29.89 65.09 28.57
N TRP A 260 28.72 64.50 28.83
CA TRP A 260 28.08 64.53 30.15
C TRP A 260 28.92 63.80 31.21
N TRP A 261 29.39 62.59 30.91
CA TRP A 261 30.21 61.79 31.83
C TRP A 261 31.50 62.50 32.25
N GLN A 262 32.19 63.20 31.34
CA GLN A 262 33.40 63.95 31.67
C GLN A 262 33.16 65.03 32.73
N VAL A 263 31.96 65.61 32.76
CA VAL A 263 31.57 66.58 33.78
C VAL A 263 31.34 65.88 35.12
N VAL A 264 30.67 64.73 35.11
CA VAL A 264 30.34 63.94 36.31
C VAL A 264 31.59 63.32 36.96
N ASP A 265 32.51 62.78 36.17
CA ASP A 265 33.74 62.12 36.65
C ASP A 265 34.88 63.11 37.01
N GLY A 266 34.67 64.39 36.71
CA GLY A 266 35.59 65.49 36.97
C GLY A 266 36.77 65.61 36.00
N SER A 267 36.78 64.88 34.88
CA SER A 267 37.81 65.00 33.83
C SER A 267 37.60 66.23 32.91
N TYR A 268 36.42 66.84 32.95
CA TYR A 268 36.12 68.07 32.22
C TYR A 268 36.96 69.26 32.69
N LYS A 269 37.62 69.93 31.75
CA LYS A 269 38.48 71.08 32.03
C LYS A 269 37.64 72.36 32.20
N PHE A 270 37.30 72.67 33.44
CA PHE A 270 36.79 73.98 33.79
C PHE A 270 37.90 75.04 33.78
N GLY A 271 37.65 76.24 33.22
CA GLY A 271 38.58 77.37 33.33
C GLY A 271 38.85 77.79 34.80
N LEU A 272 39.91 78.56 35.04
CA LEU A 272 40.51 78.90 36.35
C LEU A 272 39.57 79.48 37.45
N PHE A 273 38.27 79.70 37.18
CA PHE A 273 37.32 80.35 38.10
C PHE A 273 35.92 79.69 38.18
N ALA A 274 35.77 78.40 37.86
CA ALA A 274 34.45 77.74 37.91
C ALA A 274 34.00 77.34 39.33
N GLY A 275 32.99 78.05 39.86
CA GLY A 275 32.33 77.70 41.13
C GLY A 275 31.31 76.54 41.02
N LYS A 276 30.84 76.03 42.17
CA LYS A 276 29.90 74.88 42.27
C LYS A 276 28.64 75.04 41.41
N LYS A 277 28.04 76.25 41.40
CA LYS A 277 26.86 76.58 40.59
C LYS A 277 27.13 76.39 39.09
N LYS A 278 28.29 76.82 38.60
CA LYS A 278 28.63 76.72 37.18
C LYS A 278 28.85 75.27 36.74
N LYS A 279 29.38 74.42 37.63
CA LYS A 279 29.54 72.98 37.35
C LYS A 279 28.19 72.29 37.18
N LEU A 280 27.22 72.59 38.05
CA LEU A 280 25.85 72.05 37.96
C LEU A 280 25.14 72.50 36.67
N GLU A 281 25.26 73.78 36.30
CA GLU A 281 24.69 74.31 35.04
C GLU A 281 25.27 73.61 33.80
N VAL A 282 26.59 73.38 33.77
CA VAL A 282 27.26 72.71 32.65
C VAL A 282 26.86 71.24 32.58
N GLU A 283 26.77 70.55 33.71
CA GLU A 283 26.30 69.16 33.75
C GLU A 283 24.88 69.02 33.22
N GLN A 284 23.96 69.89 33.67
CA GLN A 284 22.59 69.91 33.20
C GLN A 284 22.52 70.14 31.69
N GLN A 285 23.30 71.10 31.16
CA GLN A 285 23.34 71.38 29.72
C GLN A 285 23.74 70.15 28.88
N TYR A 286 24.77 69.41 29.30
CA TYR A 286 25.19 68.21 28.59
C TYR A 286 24.22 67.04 28.77
N PHE A 287 23.62 66.93 29.96
CA PHE A 287 22.55 65.97 30.24
C PHE A 287 21.34 66.20 29.33
N ASP A 288 20.84 67.44 29.25
CA ASP A 288 19.69 67.81 28.42
C ASP A 288 19.94 67.48 26.93
N LYS A 289 21.18 67.72 26.45
CA LYS A 289 21.58 67.34 25.08
C LYS A 289 21.53 65.82 24.87
N MET A 290 22.03 65.03 25.81
CA MET A 290 21.99 63.57 25.76
C MET A 290 20.54 63.07 25.75
N ILE A 291 19.71 63.56 26.69
CA ILE A 291 18.30 63.17 26.82
C ILE A 291 17.50 63.56 25.58
N HIS A 292 17.75 64.72 24.98
CA HIS A 292 17.08 65.13 23.75
C HIS A 292 17.31 64.13 22.60
N LEU A 293 18.56 63.73 22.37
CA LEU A 293 18.91 62.74 21.35
C LEU A 293 18.31 61.36 21.65
N MET A 294 18.29 60.96 22.92
CA MET A 294 17.67 59.70 23.34
C MET A 294 16.16 59.71 23.14
N ASN A 295 15.47 60.80 23.49
CA ASN A 295 14.04 60.94 23.30
C ASN A 295 13.65 60.97 21.82
N GLU A 296 14.39 61.66 20.96
CA GLU A 296 14.15 61.66 19.51
C GLU A 296 14.18 60.24 18.93
N ARG A 297 15.16 59.43 19.35
CA ARG A 297 15.27 58.01 18.95
C ARG A 297 14.18 57.14 19.57
N TYR A 298 13.88 57.35 20.85
CA TYR A 298 12.80 56.62 21.51
C TYR A 298 11.47 56.83 20.80
N GLU A 299 11.12 58.06 20.45
CA GLU A 299 9.89 58.38 19.72
C GLU A 299 9.86 57.78 18.31
N SER A 300 10.93 57.99 17.53
CA SER A 300 10.98 57.60 16.12
C SER A 300 11.22 56.11 15.86
N GLU A 301 11.93 55.42 16.76
CA GLU A 301 12.29 54.01 16.59
C GLU A 301 11.49 53.11 17.55
N ILE A 302 11.53 53.40 18.85
CA ILE A 302 10.99 52.49 19.87
C ILE A 302 9.48 52.59 19.96
N ARG A 303 8.95 53.78 20.25
CA ARG A 303 7.52 54.00 20.39
C ARG A 303 6.81 53.67 19.08
N PHE A 304 7.32 54.17 17.96
CA PHE A 304 6.76 53.85 16.64
C PHE A 304 6.64 52.33 16.41
N TYR A 305 7.70 51.56 16.69
CA TYR A 305 7.67 50.11 16.52
C TYR A 305 6.65 49.43 17.44
N LEU A 306 6.58 49.84 18.72
CA LEU A 306 5.60 49.31 19.67
C LEU A 306 4.18 49.58 19.18
N LEU A 307 3.85 50.83 18.83
CA LEU A 307 2.54 51.19 18.28
C LEU A 307 2.21 50.39 17.00
N GLN A 308 3.20 50.14 16.14
CA GLN A 308 3.03 49.31 14.96
C GLN A 308 2.69 47.85 15.30
N GLN A 309 3.20 47.29 16.40
CA GLN A 309 2.85 45.91 16.79
C GLN A 309 1.44 45.83 17.38
N PHE A 310 1.09 46.76 18.29
CA PHE A 310 -0.24 46.77 18.90
C PHE A 310 -1.36 47.13 17.92
N SER A 311 -1.08 47.94 16.88
CA SER A 311 -2.07 48.25 15.84
C SER A 311 -2.41 47.07 14.92
N LYS A 312 -1.51 46.07 14.81
CA LYS A 312 -1.73 44.85 14.03
C LYS A 312 -2.58 43.80 14.73
N LEU A 313 -2.83 43.96 16.03
CA LEU A 313 -3.68 43.05 16.78
C LEU A 313 -5.08 43.08 16.16
N GLU A 314 -5.56 41.91 15.75
CA GLU A 314 -6.91 41.80 15.24
C GLU A 314 -7.82 41.90 16.45
N MET A 315 -8.51 43.02 16.70
CA MET A 315 -9.42 43.17 17.84
C MET A 315 -10.45 44.27 17.67
N PRO A 316 -11.54 44.26 18.47
CA PRO A 316 -12.49 45.37 18.49
C PRO A 316 -11.75 46.69 18.67
N GLU A 317 -12.08 47.67 17.83
CA GLU A 317 -11.37 48.95 17.71
C GLU A 317 -11.16 49.62 19.08
N ARG A 318 -12.22 49.73 19.89
CA ARG A 318 -12.16 50.29 21.24
C ARG A 318 -11.15 49.62 22.17
N VAL A 319 -11.00 48.30 22.09
CA VAL A 319 -10.07 47.54 22.95
C VAL A 319 -8.64 47.79 22.51
N ARG A 320 -8.40 47.77 21.19
CA ARG A 320 -7.10 48.05 20.61
C ARG A 320 -6.65 49.48 20.91
N ASP A 321 -7.54 50.45 20.81
CA ASP A 321 -7.25 51.86 21.08
C ASP A 321 -6.85 52.09 22.55
N ASP A 322 -7.48 51.39 23.50
CA ASP A 322 -7.11 51.44 24.92
C ASP A 322 -5.67 50.93 25.15
N LEU A 323 -5.29 49.81 24.51
CA LEU A 323 -3.93 49.27 24.60
C LEU A 323 -2.91 50.22 23.95
N ILE A 324 -3.23 50.80 22.79
CA ILE A 324 -2.39 51.78 22.11
C ILE A 324 -2.16 53.00 23.00
N GLN A 325 -3.21 53.52 23.64
CA GLN A 325 -3.10 54.67 24.54
C GLN A 325 -2.20 54.39 25.75
N GLN A 326 -2.17 53.16 26.27
CA GLN A 326 -1.23 52.76 27.33
C GLN A 326 0.22 52.76 26.84
N VAL A 327 0.47 52.31 25.60
CA VAL A 327 1.81 52.38 24.97
C VAL A 327 2.26 53.83 24.74
N GLU A 328 1.33 54.72 24.40
CA GLU A 328 1.61 56.17 24.25
C GLU A 328 2.02 56.85 25.56
N GLN A 329 1.62 56.31 26.72
CA GLN A 329 1.98 56.88 28.03
C GLN A 329 3.41 56.50 28.48
N LEU A 330 4.06 55.56 27.80
CA LEU A 330 5.43 55.15 28.13
C LEU A 330 6.42 56.28 27.84
N HIS A 331 7.39 56.51 28.72
CA HIS A 331 8.42 57.52 28.56
C HIS A 331 9.77 57.05 29.11
N LEU A 332 10.87 57.66 28.66
CA LEU A 332 12.19 57.41 29.22
C LEU A 332 12.33 58.04 30.62
N PRO A 333 13.26 57.56 31.46
CA PRO A 333 13.62 58.25 32.69
C PRO A 333 14.17 59.66 32.39
N GLU A 334 13.65 60.69 33.07
CA GLU A 334 14.08 62.08 32.89
C GLU A 334 15.01 62.59 34.01
N SER A 335 15.10 61.88 35.14
CA SER A 335 15.90 62.30 36.30
C SER A 335 17.39 62.09 36.07
N ILE A 336 18.18 63.17 36.15
CA ILE A 336 19.64 63.13 36.06
C ILE A 336 20.26 62.22 37.15
N GLU A 337 19.65 62.14 38.33
CA GLU A 337 20.08 61.26 39.41
C GLU A 337 19.98 59.78 39.04
N TRP A 338 18.98 59.40 38.24
CA TRP A 338 18.83 58.03 37.75
C TRP A 338 20.02 57.63 36.88
N TYR A 339 20.43 58.50 35.95
CA TYR A 339 21.60 58.25 35.10
C TYR A 339 22.91 58.30 35.88
N ARG A 340 23.04 59.22 36.84
CA ARG A 340 24.22 59.30 37.71
C ARG A 340 24.46 58.01 38.50
N ALA A 341 23.40 57.26 38.85
CA ALA A 341 23.53 56.02 39.61
C ALA A 341 24.35 54.94 38.89
N PHE A 342 24.49 55.02 37.56
CA PHE A 342 25.32 54.11 36.75
C PHE A 342 26.79 54.53 36.69
N VAL A 343 27.14 55.74 37.13
CA VAL A 343 28.52 56.23 37.06
C VAL A 343 29.33 55.71 38.25
N THR A 344 30.30 54.83 37.98
CA THR A 344 31.20 54.27 39.00
C THR A 344 32.43 55.14 39.23
N THR A 345 33.00 55.05 40.43
CA THR A 345 34.18 55.80 40.87
C THR A 345 35.45 54.94 40.74
N GLY A 346 36.00 54.77 39.54
CA GLY A 346 37.23 53.96 39.43
C GLY A 346 37.96 53.95 38.08
N GLU A 347 37.25 53.79 36.96
CA GLU A 347 37.89 53.55 35.67
C GLU A 347 37.68 54.71 34.69
N LYS A 348 38.79 55.27 34.17
CA LYS A 348 38.80 56.42 33.26
C LYS A 348 39.37 56.04 31.89
N SER A 349 38.73 55.08 31.22
CA SER A 349 39.16 54.56 29.92
C SER A 349 38.09 54.83 28.85
N ASN A 350 38.48 54.86 27.57
CA ASN A 350 37.51 54.91 26.46
C ASN A 350 36.63 53.64 26.39
N GLN A 351 37.00 52.55 27.06
CA GLN A 351 36.14 51.36 27.18
C GLN A 351 35.01 51.58 28.19
N TYR A 352 35.24 52.44 29.19
CA TYR A 352 34.25 52.75 30.22
C TYR A 352 32.97 53.36 29.64
N ILE A 353 33.06 54.30 28.69
CA ILE A 353 31.86 54.94 28.13
C ILE A 353 30.97 53.93 27.41
N TYR A 354 31.54 52.99 26.66
CA TYR A 354 30.77 51.93 26.00
C TYR A 354 30.10 50.98 27.00
N GLN A 355 30.75 50.72 28.14
CA GLN A 355 30.15 49.93 29.21
C GLN A 355 29.01 50.70 29.91
N LEU A 356 29.22 51.97 30.23
CA LEU A 356 28.21 52.85 30.83
C LEU A 356 26.96 52.97 29.95
N THR A 357 27.13 53.29 28.66
CA THR A 357 26.00 53.43 27.74
C THR A 357 25.27 52.09 27.54
N LYS A 358 26.00 50.97 27.53
CA LYS A 358 25.41 49.63 27.48
C LYS A 358 24.57 49.32 28.73
N GLU A 359 25.06 49.63 29.92
CA GLU A 359 24.33 49.43 31.18
C GLU A 359 23.07 50.30 31.25
N ILE A 360 23.17 51.58 30.86
CA ILE A 360 22.03 52.49 30.77
C ILE A 360 21.01 51.96 29.75
N ASN A 361 21.45 51.55 28.56
CA ASN A 361 20.57 50.97 27.53
C ASN A 361 19.85 49.72 28.06
N GLN A 362 20.57 48.81 28.73
CA GLN A 362 19.98 47.61 29.32
C GLN A 362 18.92 47.95 30.38
N ALA A 363 19.19 48.92 31.25
CA ALA A 363 18.24 49.35 32.28
C ALA A 363 16.98 49.98 31.67
N ILE A 364 17.11 50.84 30.65
CA ILE A 364 15.97 51.41 29.93
C ILE A 364 15.14 50.32 29.25
N ILE A 365 15.78 49.40 28.53
CA ILE A 365 15.08 48.28 27.88
C ILE A 365 14.37 47.40 28.90
N GLN A 366 14.95 47.20 30.09
CA GLN A 366 14.31 46.46 31.17
C GLN A 366 13.09 47.18 31.73
N ASP A 367 13.13 48.50 31.83
CA ASP A 367 12.01 49.32 32.28
C ASP A 367 10.87 49.34 31.26
N ILE A 368 11.18 49.46 29.96
CA ILE A 368 10.22 49.33 28.87
C ILE A 368 9.54 47.95 28.92
N LYS A 369 10.32 46.86 29.07
CA LYS A 369 9.76 45.50 29.23
C LYS A 369 8.79 45.42 30.39
N ARG A 370 9.20 45.94 31.56
CA ARG A 370 8.37 45.93 32.78
C ARG A 370 7.09 46.74 32.61
N SER A 371 7.12 47.79 31.78
CA SER A 371 5.96 48.64 31.52
C SER A 371 5.02 48.07 30.46
N ILE A 372 5.53 47.25 29.54
CA ILE A 372 4.73 46.54 28.52
C ILE A 372 4.11 45.25 29.08
N GLU A 373 4.75 44.59 30.06
CA GLU A 373 4.25 43.34 30.64
C GLU A 373 2.79 43.41 31.11
N PRO A 374 2.32 44.46 31.84
CA PRO A 374 0.92 44.58 32.23
C PRO A 374 -0.03 44.72 31.03
N ILE A 375 0.41 45.36 29.95
CA ILE A 375 -0.37 45.52 28.71
C ILE A 375 -0.55 44.15 28.03
N VAL A 376 0.51 43.35 27.99
CA VAL A 376 0.48 41.97 27.48
C VAL A 376 -0.39 41.07 28.37
N GLU A 377 -0.36 41.25 29.68
CA GLU A 377 -1.21 40.48 30.60
C GLU A 377 -2.70 40.89 30.49
N GLN A 378 -2.98 42.18 30.30
CA GLN A 378 -4.32 42.66 29.96
C GLN A 378 -4.79 42.02 28.65
N LEU A 379 -3.96 41.98 27.62
CA LEU A 379 -4.25 41.31 26.35
C LEU A 379 -4.60 39.82 26.57
N ARG A 380 -3.82 39.08 27.37
CA ARG A 380 -4.11 37.69 27.76
C ARG A 380 -5.47 37.55 28.44
N SER A 381 -5.82 38.48 29.32
CA SER A 381 -7.09 38.45 30.05
C SER A 381 -8.32 38.66 29.15
N LEU A 382 -8.14 39.26 27.97
CA LEU A 382 -9.21 39.53 27.00
C LEU A 382 -9.48 38.34 26.06
N TYR A 383 -8.54 37.39 25.97
CA TYR A 383 -8.63 36.25 25.06
C TYR A 383 -9.73 35.25 25.36
N PRO A 384 -10.07 34.92 26.62
CA PRO A 384 -11.21 34.04 26.90
C PRO A 384 -12.52 34.57 26.33
N GLU A 385 -12.75 35.88 26.43
CA GLU A 385 -13.98 36.50 25.89
C GLU A 385 -13.94 36.56 24.36
N ARG A 386 -12.77 36.88 23.78
CA ARG A 386 -12.58 36.82 22.33
C ARG A 386 -12.79 35.40 21.76
N LYS A 387 -12.25 34.38 22.42
CA LYS A 387 -12.44 32.97 22.08
C LYS A 387 -13.94 32.65 22.00
N ARG A 388 -14.71 33.00 23.03
CA ARG A 388 -16.16 32.81 23.04
C ARG A 388 -16.86 33.51 21.87
N GLN A 389 -16.45 34.73 21.54
CA GLN A 389 -17.02 35.48 20.41
C GLN A 389 -16.73 34.79 19.07
N LEU A 390 -15.49 34.34 18.85
CA LEU A 390 -15.10 33.60 17.65
C LEU A 390 -15.81 32.24 17.57
N GLU A 391 -15.93 31.51 18.69
CA GLU A 391 -16.67 30.24 18.76
C GLU A 391 -18.15 30.45 18.44
N GLN A 392 -18.77 31.50 18.99
CA GLN A 392 -20.16 31.83 18.72
C GLN A 392 -20.38 32.24 17.27
N GLN A 393 -19.46 33.03 16.69
CA GLN A 393 -19.50 33.41 15.28
C GLN A 393 -19.35 32.18 14.38
N ASN A 394 -18.38 31.30 14.66
CA ASN A 394 -18.20 30.06 13.91
C ASN A 394 -19.43 29.14 13.98
N GLN A 395 -20.06 29.05 15.16
CA GLN A 395 -21.32 28.31 15.32
C GLN A 395 -22.47 28.93 14.51
N GLN A 396 -22.55 30.26 14.42
CA GLN A 396 -23.53 30.96 13.58
C GLN A 396 -23.28 30.70 12.09
N ASP A 397 -22.02 30.76 11.65
CA ASP A 397 -21.63 30.49 10.26
C ASP A 397 -21.84 29.02 9.87
N LEU A 398 -21.80 28.09 10.84
CA LEU A 398 -22.11 26.68 10.65
C LEU A 398 -23.63 26.38 10.62
N GLN A 399 -24.51 27.28 11.08
CA GLN A 399 -25.97 27.05 11.10
C GLN A 399 -26.55 26.62 9.74
N PRO A 400 -26.20 27.26 8.59
CA PRO A 400 -26.71 26.84 7.28
C PRO A 400 -26.28 25.44 6.85
N PHE A 401 -25.25 24.89 7.49
CA PHE A 401 -24.65 23.59 7.15
C PHE A 401 -24.99 22.49 8.16
N GLN A 402 -25.97 22.70 9.05
CA GLN A 402 -26.41 21.67 10.01
C GLN A 402 -26.82 20.37 9.31
N ARG A 403 -27.59 20.47 8.22
CA ARG A 403 -28.03 19.31 7.46
C ARG A 403 -26.87 18.61 6.76
N LEU A 404 -25.91 19.38 6.24
CA LEU A 404 -24.67 18.85 5.67
C LEU A 404 -23.83 18.10 6.72
N ASN A 405 -23.75 18.62 7.95
CA ASN A 405 -23.08 17.96 9.06
C ASN A 405 -23.76 16.63 9.44
N GLU A 406 -25.09 16.60 9.53
CA GLU A 406 -25.85 15.36 9.78
C GLU A 406 -25.60 14.31 8.68
N LEU A 407 -25.62 14.73 7.42
CA LEU A 407 -25.32 13.86 6.28
C LEU A 407 -23.91 13.29 6.39
N GLN A 408 -22.90 14.13 6.62
CA GLN A 408 -21.53 13.65 6.83
C GLN A 408 -21.42 12.66 7.97
N GLN A 409 -22.03 12.94 9.12
CA GLN A 409 -22.03 12.03 10.26
C GLN A 409 -22.67 10.67 9.92
N SER A 410 -23.75 10.67 9.12
CA SER A 410 -24.42 9.43 8.69
C SER A 410 -23.55 8.53 7.81
N PHE A 411 -22.62 9.10 7.05
CA PHE A 411 -21.65 8.34 6.23
C PHE A 411 -20.34 8.04 6.98
N MET A 412 -20.04 8.79 8.05
CA MET A 412 -18.78 8.67 8.79
C MET A 412 -18.62 7.30 9.44
N GLU A 413 -19.69 6.71 9.99
CA GLU A 413 -19.62 5.37 10.60
C GLU A 413 -19.25 4.29 9.57
N GLU A 414 -19.84 4.36 8.38
CA GLU A 414 -19.56 3.45 7.27
C GLU A 414 -18.13 3.64 6.75
N GLU A 415 -17.70 4.89 6.54
CA GLU A 415 -16.33 5.20 6.10
C GLU A 415 -15.27 4.75 7.12
N GLN A 416 -15.51 4.98 8.41
CA GLN A 416 -14.62 4.52 9.50
C GLN A 416 -14.54 2.99 9.57
N THR A 417 -15.67 2.32 9.36
CA THR A 417 -15.72 0.86 9.29
C THR A 417 -14.85 0.36 8.14
N ILE A 418 -15.04 0.88 6.93
CA ILE A 418 -14.25 0.50 5.75
C ILE A 418 -12.77 0.81 5.96
N GLN A 419 -12.42 1.96 6.53
CA GLN A 419 -11.03 2.34 6.79
C GLN A 419 -10.36 1.41 7.82
N SER A 420 -11.07 0.99 8.87
CA SER A 420 -10.58 0.01 9.84
C SER A 420 -10.32 -1.35 9.19
N GLN A 421 -11.21 -1.79 8.30
CA GLN A 421 -11.05 -3.01 7.50
C GLN A 421 -9.83 -2.91 6.57
N LEU A 422 -9.67 -1.78 5.86
CA LEU A 422 -8.52 -1.54 4.97
C LEU A 422 -7.19 -1.59 5.73
N ASN A 423 -7.10 -0.95 6.90
CA ASN A 423 -5.89 -0.97 7.74
C ASN A 423 -5.51 -2.40 8.15
N THR A 424 -6.52 -3.20 8.52
CA THR A 424 -6.32 -4.60 8.92
C THR A 424 -5.83 -5.46 7.76
N VAL A 425 -6.43 -5.30 6.58
CA VAL A 425 -6.01 -5.98 5.35
C VAL A 425 -4.58 -5.58 4.96
N GLN A 426 -4.25 -4.29 5.06
CA GLN A 426 -2.93 -3.77 4.71
C GLN A 426 -1.82 -4.26 5.64
N GLN A 427 -2.07 -4.32 6.95
CA GLN A 427 -1.09 -4.85 7.91
C GLN A 427 -0.74 -6.32 7.62
N ARG A 428 -1.70 -7.12 7.12
CA ARG A 428 -1.46 -8.52 6.75
C ARG A 428 -0.66 -8.68 5.47
N LEU A 429 -0.94 -7.86 4.46
CA LEU A 429 -0.17 -7.86 3.20
C LEU A 429 1.32 -7.53 3.45
N GLN A 430 1.64 -6.70 4.45
CA GLN A 430 3.02 -6.38 4.82
C GLN A 430 3.80 -7.55 5.42
N THR A 431 3.12 -8.60 5.89
CA THR A 431 3.75 -9.78 6.51
C THR A 431 3.84 -11.01 5.59
N SER A 432 3.46 -10.88 4.31
CA SER A 432 3.37 -12.04 3.41
C SER A 432 4.73 -12.48 2.85
N ALA A 433 4.94 -13.81 2.79
CA ALA A 433 6.17 -14.48 2.35
C ALA A 433 6.19 -14.82 0.84
N ALA A 434 5.19 -14.41 0.05
CA ALA A 434 5.06 -14.85 -1.35
C ALA A 434 6.13 -14.29 -2.31
N ALA A 435 7.04 -13.43 -1.84
CA ALA A 435 8.02 -12.69 -2.64
C ALA A 435 9.05 -13.56 -3.41
N HIS A 436 8.97 -14.89 -3.38
CA HIS A 436 9.96 -15.78 -4.02
C HIS A 436 9.35 -17.03 -4.67
N TYR A 437 8.01 -17.11 -4.87
CA TYR A 437 7.39 -18.32 -5.41
C TYR A 437 7.80 -18.60 -6.88
N GLU A 438 7.82 -17.57 -7.73
CA GLU A 438 8.25 -17.71 -9.13
C GLU A 438 9.73 -18.11 -9.21
N GLU A 439 10.60 -17.53 -8.38
CA GLU A 439 12.02 -17.91 -8.28
C GLU A 439 12.18 -19.38 -7.87
N LYS A 440 11.37 -19.86 -6.93
CA LYS A 440 11.35 -21.28 -6.54
C LYS A 440 10.86 -22.20 -7.67
N ILE A 441 9.91 -21.75 -8.50
CA ILE A 441 9.52 -22.50 -9.71
C ILE A 441 10.70 -22.54 -10.70
N GLU A 442 11.39 -21.43 -10.93
CA GLU A 442 12.57 -21.39 -11.81
C GLU A 442 13.71 -22.32 -11.32
N GLN A 443 13.94 -22.35 -10.00
CA GLN A 443 14.87 -23.29 -9.36
C GLN A 443 14.42 -24.74 -9.55
N ALA A 444 13.13 -25.04 -9.36
CA ALA A 444 12.58 -26.39 -9.57
C ALA A 444 12.63 -26.84 -11.05
N LEU A 445 12.40 -25.92 -12.00
CA LEU A 445 12.51 -26.18 -13.43
C LEU A 445 13.95 -26.52 -13.86
N THR A 446 14.96 -26.01 -13.15
CA THR A 446 16.38 -26.28 -13.44
C THR A 446 16.97 -27.39 -12.56
N ALA A 447 16.19 -27.95 -11.64
CA ALA A 447 16.60 -29.08 -10.84
C ALA A 447 16.83 -30.33 -11.72
N HIS A 448 17.77 -31.18 -11.28
CA HIS A 448 18.08 -32.46 -11.90
C HIS A 448 17.82 -33.60 -10.89
N PRO A 449 16.54 -33.84 -10.53
CA PRO A 449 16.21 -34.98 -9.68
C PRO A 449 16.60 -36.28 -10.39
N ASP A 450 17.05 -37.26 -9.61
CA ASP A 450 17.30 -38.60 -10.15
C ASP A 450 15.95 -39.27 -10.45
N LEU A 451 15.56 -39.23 -11.73
CA LEU A 451 14.38 -39.88 -12.25
C LEU A 451 14.68 -41.32 -12.73
N SER A 452 15.93 -41.80 -12.57
CA SER A 452 16.34 -43.13 -13.01
C SER A 452 16.00 -44.18 -11.94
N GLY A 453 15.07 -45.08 -12.25
CA GLY A 453 14.70 -46.18 -11.34
C GLY A 453 13.22 -46.60 -11.33
N VAL A 454 12.32 -45.91 -12.03
CA VAL A 454 10.89 -46.23 -12.01
C VAL A 454 10.33 -46.19 -13.44
N ASP A 455 10.84 -47.06 -14.31
CA ASP A 455 10.07 -47.51 -15.47
C ASP A 455 9.01 -48.50 -14.94
N ALA A 456 7.90 -47.98 -14.43
CA ALA A 456 6.70 -48.80 -14.35
C ALA A 456 6.30 -49.08 -15.79
N SER A 457 6.65 -50.27 -16.28
CA SER A 457 6.14 -50.82 -17.53
C SER A 457 4.62 -50.95 -17.39
N ILE A 458 3.87 -49.89 -17.69
CA ILE A 458 2.43 -49.99 -17.93
C ILE A 458 2.30 -50.85 -19.19
N VAL A 459 1.97 -52.12 -19.02
CA VAL A 459 1.65 -53.03 -20.12
C VAL A 459 0.25 -52.68 -20.58
N VAL A 460 0.14 -52.02 -21.74
CA VAL A 460 -1.14 -51.88 -22.44
C VAL A 460 -1.35 -53.19 -23.19
N ASN A 461 -2.22 -54.07 -22.68
CA ASN A 461 -2.57 -55.29 -23.40
C ASN A 461 -3.52 -54.93 -24.56
N ASP A 462 -2.98 -54.89 -25.77
CA ASP A 462 -3.77 -54.96 -27.01
C ASP A 462 -4.31 -56.38 -27.16
N SER A 463 -5.45 -56.70 -26.55
CA SER A 463 -6.13 -57.99 -26.77
C SER A 463 -7.61 -57.91 -26.45
N ASN A 464 -8.42 -58.02 -27.51
CA ASN A 464 -9.84 -58.35 -27.48
C ASN A 464 -10.20 -59.35 -26.36
N ALA A 465 -11.03 -58.93 -25.39
CA ALA A 465 -11.72 -59.85 -24.51
C ALA A 465 -13.15 -59.37 -24.19
N VAL A 466 -14.07 -60.30 -24.38
CA VAL A 466 -15.53 -60.18 -24.23
C VAL A 466 -15.90 -60.04 -22.76
N PHE A 467 -16.86 -59.15 -22.47
CA PHE A 467 -17.42 -58.93 -21.14
C PHE A 467 -18.16 -60.17 -20.60
N GLN A 468 -17.82 -60.61 -19.39
CA GLN A 468 -18.74 -61.29 -18.48
C GLN A 468 -18.75 -60.56 -17.14
N GLU A 469 -19.93 -60.10 -16.75
CA GLU A 469 -20.23 -59.65 -15.40
C GLU A 469 -20.19 -60.85 -14.46
N ASP A 470 -19.49 -60.72 -13.33
CA ASP A 470 -19.90 -61.42 -12.12
C ASP A 470 -19.64 -60.57 -10.88
N ALA A 471 -20.67 -60.55 -10.04
CA ALA A 471 -20.75 -59.85 -8.77
C ALA A 471 -20.15 -60.68 -7.63
N ARG A 472 -19.92 -60.00 -6.48
CA ARG A 472 -19.60 -60.49 -5.12
C ARG A 472 -18.08 -60.60 -4.85
N ASP A 473 -17.50 -60.25 -3.70
CA ASP A 473 -17.99 -60.16 -2.32
C ASP A 473 -17.22 -59.07 -1.53
N ARG A 474 -17.87 -58.57 -0.47
CA ARG A 474 -17.25 -57.75 0.59
C ARG A 474 -16.54 -58.66 1.59
N GLU A 475 -15.27 -58.40 1.91
CA GLU A 475 -14.70 -58.84 3.19
C GLU A 475 -13.85 -57.76 3.86
N GLN A 476 -14.04 -57.69 5.19
CA GLN A 476 -13.41 -56.80 6.15
C GLN A 476 -12.02 -57.30 6.55
N ILE A 477 -11.00 -56.44 6.57
CA ILE A 477 -9.79 -56.52 7.42
C ILE A 477 -9.20 -55.08 7.45
N ALA A 478 -8.55 -54.51 8.46
CA ALA A 478 -8.53 -54.58 9.92
C ALA A 478 -7.63 -53.40 10.35
N ASP A 479 -7.87 -52.89 11.56
CA ASP A 479 -7.18 -51.75 12.17
C ASP A 479 -5.66 -51.98 12.29
N VAL A 480 -4.82 -51.17 11.62
CA VAL A 480 -3.38 -51.08 11.94
C VAL A 480 -2.92 -49.63 11.81
N SER A 481 -2.59 -49.06 12.95
CA SER A 481 -1.97 -47.76 13.18
C SER A 481 -0.74 -47.52 12.29
N SER A 482 -0.85 -46.59 11.34
CA SER A 482 0.30 -45.98 10.66
C SER A 482 0.58 -44.61 11.27
N GLU A 483 1.75 -44.47 11.89
CA GLU A 483 2.28 -43.21 12.42
C GLU A 483 2.21 -42.11 11.36
N SER A 484 1.40 -41.09 11.66
CA SER A 484 1.30 -39.86 10.88
C SER A 484 2.62 -39.11 10.94
N VAL A 485 3.32 -39.00 9.81
CA VAL A 485 4.37 -37.98 9.65
C VAL A 485 3.66 -36.63 9.69
N GLN A 486 3.70 -35.98 10.85
CA GLN A 486 3.22 -34.61 11.04
C GLN A 486 4.12 -33.66 10.23
N VAL A 487 3.71 -33.37 9.00
CA VAL A 487 4.18 -32.18 8.30
C VAL A 487 3.51 -31.00 8.98
N LYS A 488 4.23 -30.33 9.88
CA LYS A 488 3.77 -29.05 10.45
C LYS A 488 3.69 -28.03 9.29
N PRO A 489 2.51 -27.48 8.97
CA PRO A 489 2.41 -26.46 7.94
C PRO A 489 3.11 -25.19 8.43
N LEU A 490 3.92 -24.57 7.55
CA LEU A 490 4.68 -23.34 7.86
C LEU A 490 3.76 -22.10 7.99
N PHE A 491 2.49 -22.25 7.62
CA PHE A 491 1.37 -21.37 7.98
C PHE A 491 0.28 -22.23 8.61
N ALA A 492 -0.07 -22.01 9.87
CA ALA A 492 -1.22 -22.67 10.44
C ALA A 492 -2.46 -22.16 9.69
N LEU A 493 -3.11 -23.00 8.90
CA LEU A 493 -4.42 -22.70 8.31
C LEU A 493 -5.44 -22.38 9.41
N ASP A 494 -5.21 -22.91 10.62
CA ASP A 494 -5.87 -22.52 11.87
C ASP A 494 -5.65 -21.05 12.26
N SER A 495 -4.49 -20.45 11.96
CA SER A 495 -4.26 -19.01 12.13
C SER A 495 -5.14 -18.23 11.17
N LEU A 496 -5.16 -18.58 9.87
CA LEU A 496 -5.98 -17.89 8.88
C LEU A 496 -7.50 -18.08 9.12
N ARG A 497 -7.91 -19.28 9.57
CA ARG A 497 -9.27 -19.54 10.04
C ARG A 497 -9.57 -18.77 11.32
N GLY A 498 -8.65 -18.76 12.29
CA GLY A 498 -8.78 -17.97 13.52
C GLY A 498 -8.89 -16.48 13.21
N ASP A 499 -8.18 -16.02 12.20
CA ASP A 499 -8.21 -14.65 11.69
C ASP A 499 -9.56 -14.34 11.04
N LEU A 500 -10.03 -15.16 10.11
CA LEU A 500 -11.37 -15.00 9.51
C LEU A 500 -12.52 -15.21 10.51
N ALA A 501 -12.30 -16.03 11.53
CA ALA A 501 -13.20 -16.17 12.66
C ALA A 501 -13.22 -14.91 13.53
N THR A 502 -12.06 -14.26 13.75
CA THR A 502 -11.94 -12.94 14.40
C THR A 502 -12.68 -11.86 13.62
N PHE A 503 -12.82 -12.05 12.31
CA PHE A 503 -13.53 -11.16 11.40
C PHE A 503 -15.01 -11.53 11.17
N GLN A 504 -15.55 -12.51 11.89
CA GLN A 504 -16.95 -12.95 11.77
C GLN A 504 -17.98 -11.85 12.00
N ASP A 505 -17.67 -10.78 12.70
CA ASP A 505 -18.66 -9.74 12.93
C ASP A 505 -18.40 -8.48 12.10
N VAL A 506 -17.28 -8.43 11.37
CA VAL A 506 -16.74 -7.15 10.87
C VAL A 506 -16.43 -7.13 9.37
N LEU A 507 -16.13 -8.26 8.69
CA LEU A 507 -15.56 -8.17 7.32
C LEU A 507 -16.52 -8.39 6.13
N PHE A 508 -17.70 -9.00 6.28
CA PHE A 508 -18.44 -9.51 5.11
C PHE A 508 -19.95 -9.52 5.25
N GLU A 509 -20.65 -9.29 4.14
CA GLU A 509 -21.97 -9.89 3.91
C GLU A 509 -21.87 -11.43 4.04
N LYS A 510 -22.92 -12.05 4.59
CA LYS A 510 -22.94 -13.48 4.97
C LYS A 510 -22.50 -14.43 3.84
N ASN A 511 -22.81 -14.10 2.57
CA ASN A 511 -22.51 -14.95 1.41
C ASN A 511 -21.04 -14.94 1.01
N GLU A 512 -20.36 -13.80 1.13
CA GLU A 512 -18.97 -13.65 0.71
C GLU A 512 -18.01 -14.32 1.68
N ARG A 513 -18.35 -14.27 2.97
CA ARG A 513 -17.69 -15.06 4.02
C ARG A 513 -17.75 -16.55 3.72
N ASN A 514 -18.93 -17.05 3.33
CA ASN A 514 -19.12 -18.46 3.01
C ASN A 514 -18.24 -18.86 1.82
N ASN A 515 -18.03 -17.97 0.84
CA ASN A 515 -17.16 -18.25 -0.30
C ASN A 515 -15.67 -18.32 0.10
N ILE A 516 -15.20 -17.43 0.98
CA ILE A 516 -13.81 -17.42 1.47
C ILE A 516 -13.55 -18.60 2.41
N VAL A 517 -14.49 -18.90 3.31
CA VAL A 517 -14.42 -20.08 4.18
C VAL A 517 -14.43 -21.35 3.34
N ALA A 518 -15.33 -21.48 2.36
CA ALA A 518 -15.33 -22.61 1.43
C ALA A 518 -14.08 -22.68 0.54
N PHE A 519 -13.40 -21.55 0.29
CA PHE A 519 -12.11 -21.53 -0.40
C PHE A 519 -10.99 -22.06 0.51
N ILE A 520 -10.98 -21.70 1.79
CA ILE A 520 -10.00 -22.17 2.78
C ILE A 520 -10.21 -23.63 3.14
N ASP A 521 -11.45 -24.06 3.29
CA ASP A 521 -11.80 -25.47 3.48
C ASP A 521 -11.32 -26.32 2.29
N ARG A 522 -11.32 -25.76 1.08
CA ARG A 522 -10.72 -26.38 -0.12
C ARG A 522 -9.19 -26.39 -0.12
N LEU A 523 -8.52 -25.49 0.63
CA LEU A 523 -7.05 -25.43 0.72
C LEU A 523 -6.47 -26.44 1.72
N GLU A 524 -7.22 -26.81 2.77
CA GLU A 524 -6.71 -27.65 3.86
C GLU A 524 -6.35 -29.09 3.46
N ASN A 525 -6.79 -29.59 2.30
CA ASN A 525 -6.56 -30.98 1.89
C ASN A 525 -6.33 -31.19 0.38
N ARG A 526 -6.05 -30.16 -0.43
CA ARG A 526 -5.85 -30.37 -1.87
C ARG A 526 -4.43 -30.79 -2.24
N PRO A 527 -4.26 -31.71 -3.22
CA PRO A 527 -3.00 -31.82 -3.96
C PRO A 527 -2.77 -30.53 -4.77
N THR A 528 -1.51 -30.15 -4.94
CA THR A 528 -1.09 -29.10 -5.87
C THR A 528 -1.55 -29.41 -7.28
N SER A 529 -2.25 -28.48 -7.89
CA SER A 529 -2.83 -28.66 -9.22
C SER A 529 -2.12 -27.77 -10.23
N VAL A 530 -1.50 -28.39 -11.24
CA VAL A 530 -0.96 -27.73 -12.43
C VAL A 530 -1.95 -27.96 -13.56
N VAL A 531 -2.47 -26.88 -14.13
CA VAL A 531 -3.44 -26.98 -15.23
C VAL A 531 -2.77 -26.70 -16.56
N VAL A 532 -3.03 -27.56 -17.54
CA VAL A 532 -2.73 -27.31 -18.96
C VAL A 532 -3.96 -26.67 -19.58
N ALA A 533 -3.80 -25.42 -20.01
CA ALA A 533 -4.86 -24.60 -20.61
C ALA A 533 -4.45 -24.12 -22.00
N GLY A 534 -5.41 -23.82 -22.86
CA GLY A 534 -5.12 -23.37 -24.23
C GLY A 534 -6.26 -23.58 -25.22
N ALA A 535 -6.12 -22.93 -26.38
CA ALA A 535 -7.05 -22.99 -27.51
C ALA A 535 -7.38 -24.43 -27.96
N PHE A 536 -8.53 -24.62 -28.60
CA PHE A 536 -8.86 -25.92 -29.21
C PHE A 536 -7.80 -26.28 -30.27
N SER A 537 -7.38 -27.54 -30.34
CA SER A 537 -6.30 -28.00 -31.24
C SER A 537 -4.92 -27.31 -31.07
N ALA A 538 -4.68 -26.63 -29.94
CA ALA A 538 -3.36 -26.07 -29.62
C ALA A 538 -2.27 -27.13 -29.33
N GLY A 539 -2.66 -28.41 -29.17
CA GLY A 539 -1.77 -29.53 -28.90
C GLY A 539 -1.58 -29.89 -27.41
N LYS A 540 -2.56 -29.56 -26.56
CA LYS A 540 -2.54 -29.84 -25.11
C LYS A 540 -2.40 -31.33 -24.79
N SER A 541 -3.27 -32.17 -25.36
CA SER A 541 -3.27 -33.62 -25.09
C SER A 541 -2.03 -34.30 -25.68
N THR A 542 -1.52 -33.82 -26.83
CA THR A 542 -0.22 -34.23 -27.39
C THR A 542 0.93 -33.88 -26.45
N PHE A 543 0.90 -32.71 -25.80
CA PHE A 543 1.88 -32.34 -24.81
C PHE A 543 1.81 -33.24 -23.56
N ILE A 544 0.62 -33.50 -23.02
CA ILE A 544 0.46 -34.39 -21.86
C ILE A 544 0.98 -35.79 -22.19
N ASN A 545 0.72 -36.31 -23.39
CA ASN A 545 1.28 -37.58 -23.86
C ASN A 545 2.82 -37.55 -23.94
N ALA A 546 3.41 -36.47 -24.45
CA ALA A 546 4.86 -36.29 -24.46
C ALA A 546 5.46 -36.22 -23.04
N LEU A 547 4.77 -35.55 -22.11
CA LEU A 547 5.15 -35.47 -20.70
C LEU A 547 5.08 -36.84 -20.02
N LEU A 548 4.09 -37.66 -20.36
CA LEU A 548 3.92 -39.04 -19.86
C LEU A 548 4.79 -40.05 -20.63
N GLN A 549 5.41 -39.65 -21.74
CA GLN A 549 6.12 -40.52 -22.70
C GLN A 549 5.26 -41.68 -23.23
N ARG A 550 3.94 -41.51 -23.27
CA ARG A 550 2.95 -42.52 -23.66
C ARG A 550 1.72 -41.86 -24.27
N GLU A 551 1.06 -42.52 -25.21
CA GLU A 551 -0.19 -42.05 -25.82
C GLU A 551 -1.39 -42.48 -24.96
N LEU A 552 -1.64 -41.74 -23.86
CA LEU A 552 -2.71 -42.07 -22.91
C LEU A 552 -3.95 -41.17 -23.08
N MET A 553 -3.74 -39.93 -23.52
CA MET A 553 -4.79 -38.95 -23.77
C MET A 553 -5.24 -39.03 -25.24
N PRO A 554 -6.55 -38.98 -25.53
CA PRO A 554 -7.06 -38.99 -26.90
C PRO A 554 -6.62 -37.72 -27.64
N SER A 555 -5.92 -37.88 -28.77
CA SER A 555 -5.51 -36.78 -29.64
C SER A 555 -6.29 -36.81 -30.95
N SER A 556 -7.44 -36.12 -31.00
CA SER A 556 -8.27 -36.01 -32.22
C SER A 556 -8.30 -34.56 -32.73
N PRO A 557 -8.28 -34.33 -34.07
CA PRO A 557 -8.51 -33.02 -34.67
C PRO A 557 -10.00 -32.61 -34.68
N HIS A 558 -10.91 -33.49 -34.25
CA HIS A 558 -12.35 -33.23 -34.12
C HIS A 558 -12.73 -32.84 -32.69
N PRO A 559 -13.76 -31.99 -32.48
CA PRO A 559 -14.16 -31.52 -31.16
C PRO A 559 -14.48 -32.69 -30.22
N THR A 560 -13.55 -32.97 -29.30
CA THR A 560 -13.76 -33.86 -28.15
C THR A 560 -14.60 -33.11 -27.12
N THR A 561 -15.62 -33.79 -26.60
CA THR A 561 -16.58 -33.25 -25.64
C THR A 561 -15.90 -32.85 -24.33
N ALA A 562 -16.51 -31.88 -23.63
CA ALA A 562 -15.90 -31.00 -22.63
C ALA A 562 -15.63 -31.62 -21.25
N SER A 563 -15.03 -32.81 -21.18
CA SER A 563 -14.73 -33.46 -19.91
C SER A 563 -13.34 -33.07 -19.40
N LEU A 564 -13.24 -32.62 -18.14
CA LEU A 564 -11.95 -32.37 -17.47
C LEU A 564 -11.20 -33.69 -17.34
N THR A 565 -9.92 -33.75 -17.73
CA THR A 565 -9.11 -34.95 -17.46
C THR A 565 -8.02 -34.63 -16.45
N THR A 566 -7.96 -35.36 -15.33
CA THR A 566 -6.94 -35.19 -14.29
C THR A 566 -6.02 -36.39 -14.21
N VAL A 567 -4.73 -36.17 -13.96
CA VAL A 567 -3.70 -37.20 -13.77
C VAL A 567 -2.99 -36.96 -12.44
N SER A 568 -2.96 -37.96 -11.56
CA SER A 568 -2.34 -37.89 -10.24
C SER A 568 -1.58 -39.17 -9.89
N ALA A 569 -0.71 -39.12 -8.87
CA ALA A 569 0.02 -40.27 -8.36
C ALA A 569 -0.77 -41.02 -7.26
N PRO A 570 -0.61 -42.36 -7.12
CA PRO A 570 -1.26 -43.14 -6.07
C PRO A 570 -0.91 -42.64 -4.67
N SER A 571 -1.92 -42.49 -3.81
CA SER A 571 -1.74 -42.06 -2.41
C SER A 571 -1.65 -43.27 -1.49
N GLY A 572 -0.46 -43.60 -0.98
CA GLY A 572 -0.26 -44.66 0.03
C GLY A 572 0.86 -45.65 -0.30
N ARG A 573 1.45 -46.28 0.73
CA ARG A 573 2.61 -47.20 0.60
C ARG A 573 2.27 -48.55 -0.05
N THR A 574 0.99 -48.93 -0.11
CA THR A 574 0.52 -50.26 -0.56
C THR A 574 0.00 -50.29 -2.00
N ASP A 575 -0.19 -49.14 -2.65
CA ASP A 575 -0.84 -49.02 -3.97
C ASP A 575 0.06 -48.40 -5.06
N GLN A 576 1.38 -48.46 -4.89
CA GLN A 576 2.35 -47.83 -5.82
C GLN A 576 2.37 -48.44 -7.24
N ASN A 577 1.69 -49.57 -7.47
CA ASN A 577 1.59 -50.24 -8.77
C ASN A 577 0.15 -50.32 -9.32
N LYS A 578 -0.83 -49.67 -8.69
CA LYS A 578 -2.22 -49.73 -9.14
C LYS A 578 -2.55 -48.63 -10.13
N PHE A 579 -3.28 -49.01 -11.17
CA PHE A 579 -3.91 -48.09 -12.13
C PHE A 579 -5.36 -47.92 -11.71
N VAL A 580 -5.78 -46.67 -11.49
CA VAL A 580 -7.18 -46.36 -11.16
C VAL A 580 -7.74 -45.38 -12.17
N PHE A 581 -8.93 -45.71 -12.69
CA PHE A 581 -9.69 -44.87 -13.60
C PHE A 581 -11.09 -44.63 -13.02
N GLU A 582 -11.43 -43.36 -12.80
CA GLU A 582 -12.74 -42.94 -12.28
C GLU A 582 -13.46 -42.02 -13.27
N LEU A 583 -14.75 -42.29 -13.47
CA LEU A 583 -15.66 -41.45 -14.25
C LEU A 583 -16.70 -40.77 -13.36
N ARG A 584 -16.76 -39.45 -13.43
CA ARG A 584 -17.79 -38.63 -12.76
C ARG A 584 -18.79 -38.10 -13.80
N GLN A 585 -20.07 -38.39 -13.55
CA GLN A 585 -21.19 -37.98 -14.38
C GLN A 585 -21.95 -36.84 -13.71
N GLU A 586 -22.58 -35.97 -14.51
CA GLU A 586 -23.43 -34.89 -14.02
C GLU A 586 -24.48 -35.43 -13.04
N ARG A 587 -24.60 -34.81 -11.85
CA ARG A 587 -25.72 -35.10 -10.96
C ARG A 587 -26.98 -34.50 -11.59
N THR A 588 -27.92 -35.37 -11.95
CA THR A 588 -29.24 -35.01 -12.48
C THR A 588 -30.12 -34.33 -11.45
#